data_AF-A0A524CR75-F1
#
_entry.id   AF-A0A524CR75-F1
#
_cell.length_a   1.000
_cell.length_b   1.000
_cell.length_c   1.000
_cell.angle_alpha   90.00
_cell.angle_beta   90.00
_cell.angle_gamma   90.00
#
_symmetry.space_group_name_H-M   'P 1'
#
loop_
_entity.id
_entity.type
_entity.pdbx_description
1 polymer ?
#
loop_
_entity_poly.entity_id
_entity_poly.type
_entity_poly.pdbx_seq_one_letter_code
_entity_poly.pdbx_strand_id
1 'polypeptide(L)'
;MMKYEELRETELFTFFNFTEAGRHRTADGLVDVRLKPGGFPEFIDALIRIDRSSVVHRAILLLDRDWVGSPSTINPFGKDLAKSFVQAVTHPDDKERAAGIVTTLWRVTGSDDIIVRIRGSDETEPEVSEFLDNLVEVYLGTADEFEKKLSRTVVSIRNIVSLGRKRLQVEVAAIPETES
;
A
#
# COMPACT_ATOMS: atom_id res chain seq x y z
N MET A 1 -15.45 -2.37 -5.46
CA MET A 1 -14.05 -2.90 -5.49
C MET A 1 -13.95 -3.97 -6.56
N MET A 2 -12.74 -4.29 -7.02
CA MET A 2 -12.53 -5.34 -8.03
C MET A 2 -12.66 -6.75 -7.46
N LYS A 3 -12.83 -7.75 -8.34
CA LYS A 3 -12.79 -9.15 -7.92
C LYS A 3 -11.36 -9.61 -7.68
N TYR A 4 -11.21 -10.57 -6.78
CA TYR A 4 -9.91 -11.15 -6.46
C TYR A 4 -9.26 -11.87 -7.65
N GLU A 5 -10.05 -12.47 -8.54
CA GLU A 5 -9.54 -13.07 -9.78
C GLU A 5 -8.92 -12.02 -10.70
N GLU A 6 -9.60 -10.88 -10.91
CA GLU A 6 -9.09 -9.75 -11.68
C GLU A 6 -7.83 -9.16 -11.03
N LEU A 7 -7.79 -9.08 -9.70
CA LEU A 7 -6.61 -8.62 -8.97
C LEU A 7 -5.39 -9.53 -9.24
N ARG A 8 -5.59 -10.84 -9.37
CA ARG A 8 -4.52 -11.81 -9.67
C ARG A 8 -3.93 -11.66 -11.07
N GLU A 9 -4.60 -10.96 -11.96
CA GLU A 9 -4.13 -10.68 -13.32
C GLU A 9 -3.29 -9.40 -13.39
N THR A 10 -3.27 -8.60 -12.31
CA THR A 10 -2.50 -7.35 -12.26
C THR A 10 -0.99 -7.57 -12.20
N GLU A 11 -0.21 -6.54 -12.56
CA GLU A 11 1.25 -6.55 -12.45
C GLU A 11 1.74 -6.88 -11.03
N LEU A 12 0.97 -6.53 -9.99
CA LEU A 12 1.29 -6.93 -8.62
C LEU A 12 1.50 -8.44 -8.52
N PHE A 13 0.63 -9.25 -9.11
CA PHE A 13 0.72 -10.70 -9.03
C PHE A 13 1.67 -11.30 -10.06
N THR A 14 1.68 -10.78 -11.28
CA THR A 14 2.48 -11.36 -12.36
C THR A 14 3.96 -10.98 -12.26
N PHE A 15 4.29 -9.74 -11.87
CA PHE A 15 5.68 -9.29 -11.72
C PHE A 15 6.31 -9.74 -10.41
N PHE A 16 5.62 -9.58 -9.28
CA PHE A 16 6.15 -9.98 -7.95
C PHE A 16 5.88 -11.46 -7.61
N ASN A 17 5.19 -12.18 -8.50
CA ASN A 17 4.85 -13.60 -8.37
C ASN A 17 4.16 -13.92 -7.03
N PHE A 18 3.12 -13.16 -6.68
CA PHE A 18 2.36 -13.43 -5.45
C PHE A 18 1.59 -14.74 -5.58
N THR A 19 1.74 -15.60 -4.57
CA THR A 19 1.07 -16.89 -4.48
C THR A 19 0.29 -16.99 -3.17
N GLU A 20 -0.77 -17.79 -3.18
CA GLU A 20 -1.57 -18.04 -1.99
C GLU A 20 -0.83 -18.98 -1.03
N ALA A 21 -0.57 -18.49 0.17
CA ALA A 21 0.00 -19.26 1.27
C ALA A 21 -1.08 -19.90 2.16
N GLY A 22 -2.32 -19.40 2.10
CA GLY A 22 -3.44 -20.01 2.82
C GLY A 22 -4.70 -19.16 2.81
N ARG A 23 -5.81 -19.77 3.23
CA ARG A 23 -7.11 -19.12 3.38
C ARG A 23 -7.70 -19.40 4.75
N HIS A 24 -8.34 -18.40 5.35
CA HIS A 24 -9.03 -18.55 6.62
C HIS A 24 -10.39 -17.86 6.56
N ARG A 25 -11.45 -18.55 6.97
CA ARG A 25 -12.77 -17.94 7.12
C ARG A 25 -12.81 -17.17 8.42
N THR A 26 -13.25 -15.92 8.36
CA THR A 26 -13.39 -15.04 9.52
C THR A 26 -14.81 -15.16 10.11
N ALA A 27 -14.98 -14.71 11.36
CA ALA A 27 -16.26 -14.83 12.08
C ALA A 27 -17.41 -14.03 11.44
N ASP A 28 -17.08 -12.96 10.70
CA ASP A 28 -18.01 -12.14 9.91
C ASP A 28 -18.40 -12.78 8.57
N GLY A 29 -17.92 -13.99 8.27
CA GLY A 29 -18.24 -14.73 7.06
C GLY A 29 -17.43 -14.31 5.83
N LEU A 30 -16.44 -13.42 6.00
CA LEU A 30 -15.44 -13.09 4.98
C LEU A 30 -14.33 -14.15 4.94
N VAL A 31 -13.45 -14.03 3.94
CA VAL A 31 -12.29 -14.91 3.77
C VAL A 31 -11.02 -14.08 3.70
N ASP A 32 -10.10 -14.38 4.62
CA ASP A 32 -8.74 -13.85 4.61
C ASP A 32 -7.84 -14.76 3.78
N VAL A 33 -7.32 -14.24 2.66
CA VAL A 33 -6.36 -14.89 1.78
C VAL A 33 -4.97 -14.37 2.09
N ARG A 34 -4.10 -15.22 2.61
CA ARG A 34 -2.69 -14.89 2.90
C ARG A 34 -1.86 -15.13 1.67
N LEU A 35 -1.02 -14.15 1.33
CA LEU A 35 -0.21 -14.16 0.13
C LEU A 35 1.26 -13.99 0.47
N LYS A 36 2.11 -14.61 -0.35
CA LYS A 36 3.56 -14.45 -0.32
C LYS A 36 4.11 -14.16 -1.71
N PRO A 37 5.03 -13.20 -1.86
CA PRO A 37 5.71 -12.96 -3.13
C PRO A 37 6.70 -14.10 -3.43
N GLY A 38 7.14 -14.18 -4.70
CA GLY A 38 8.20 -15.09 -5.09
C GLY A 38 9.59 -14.67 -4.59
N GLY A 39 9.81 -13.37 -4.37
CA GLY A 39 11.06 -12.80 -3.86
C GLY A 39 10.90 -12.16 -2.48
N PHE A 40 11.91 -12.29 -1.63
CA PHE A 40 11.97 -11.73 -0.27
C PHE A 40 10.78 -12.11 0.64
N PRO A 41 10.26 -13.36 0.62
CA PRO A 41 9.08 -13.76 1.40
C PRO A 41 9.26 -13.67 2.93
N GLU A 42 10.50 -13.57 3.43
CA GLU A 42 10.83 -13.36 4.83
C GLU A 42 10.54 -11.93 5.32
N PHE A 43 10.55 -10.95 4.42
CA PHE A 43 10.32 -9.54 4.72
C PHE A 43 8.92 -9.06 4.36
N ILE A 44 8.20 -9.82 3.54
CA ILE A 44 6.93 -9.39 2.94
C ILE A 44 5.80 -10.35 3.32
N ASP A 45 4.71 -9.79 3.84
CA ASP A 45 3.45 -10.50 4.05
C ASP A 45 2.32 -9.70 3.39
N ALA A 46 1.37 -10.37 2.73
CA ALA A 46 0.17 -9.72 2.23
C ALA A 46 -1.09 -10.49 2.61
N LEU A 47 -2.18 -9.76 2.81
CA LEU A 47 -3.49 -10.28 3.19
C LEU A 47 -4.55 -9.61 2.34
N ILE A 48 -5.39 -10.40 1.68
CA ILE A 48 -6.58 -9.90 0.97
C ILE A 48 -7.81 -10.48 1.64
N ARG A 49 -8.71 -9.62 2.11
CA ARG A 49 -10.01 -10.00 2.64
C ARG A 49 -11.06 -9.88 1.55
N ILE A 50 -11.75 -10.98 1.29
CA ILE A 50 -12.78 -11.08 0.25
C ILE A 50 -14.12 -11.54 0.83
N ASP A 51 -15.21 -11.19 0.16
CA ASP A 51 -16.54 -11.71 0.46
C ASP A 51 -16.84 -13.02 -0.29
N ARG A 52 -18.08 -13.50 -0.15
CA ARG A 52 -18.57 -14.73 -0.80
C ARG A 52 -18.64 -14.63 -2.32
N SER A 53 -18.67 -13.42 -2.86
CA SER A 53 -18.64 -13.13 -4.30
C SER A 53 -17.22 -12.89 -4.81
N SER A 54 -16.21 -13.16 -3.98
CA SER A 54 -14.79 -12.91 -4.25
C SER A 54 -14.45 -11.43 -4.51
N VAL A 55 -15.28 -10.49 -4.04
CA VAL A 55 -14.97 -9.05 -4.12
C VAL A 55 -13.99 -8.71 -3.01
N VAL A 56 -12.95 -7.94 -3.35
CA VAL A 56 -11.96 -7.48 -2.37
C VAL A 56 -12.56 -6.37 -1.50
N HIS A 57 -12.57 -6.55 -0.19
CA HIS A 57 -13.03 -5.54 0.77
C HIS A 57 -11.86 -4.80 1.43
N ARG A 58 -10.76 -5.51 1.65
CA ARG A 58 -9.57 -4.98 2.31
C ARG A 58 -8.34 -5.70 1.79
N ALA A 59 -7.27 -4.95 1.57
CA ALA A 59 -5.95 -5.50 1.30
C ALA A 59 -4.94 -4.88 2.24
N ILE A 60 -4.03 -5.69 2.75
CA ILE A 60 -2.93 -5.27 3.61
C ILE A 60 -1.63 -5.83 3.04
N LEU A 61 -0.64 -4.97 2.89
CA LEU A 61 0.75 -5.32 2.64
C LEU A 61 1.56 -4.95 3.89
N LEU A 62 2.34 -5.88 4.39
CA LEU A 62 3.25 -5.69 5.51
C LEU A 62 4.67 -5.88 5.00
N LEU A 63 5.49 -4.86 5.18
CA LEU A 63 6.91 -4.87 4.83
C LEU A 63 7.73 -4.75 6.12
N ASP A 64 8.79 -5.54 6.25
CA ASP A 64 9.75 -5.38 7.34
C ASP A 64 10.39 -3.99 7.28
N ARG A 65 10.38 -3.26 8.41
CA ARG A 65 10.81 -1.85 8.42
C ARG A 65 12.30 -1.74 8.10
N ASP A 66 13.13 -2.61 8.66
CA ASP A 66 14.58 -2.58 8.46
C ASP A 66 14.94 -2.93 7.02
N TRP A 67 14.14 -3.77 6.37
CA TRP A 67 14.30 -4.09 4.95
C TRP A 67 13.80 -3.01 3.99
N VAL A 68 12.75 -2.25 4.35
CA VAL A 68 12.31 -1.07 3.57
C VAL A 68 13.37 0.03 3.63
N GLY A 69 14.02 0.19 4.79
CA GLY A 69 15.15 1.11 4.97
C GLY A 69 14.89 2.19 6.03
N SER A 70 15.51 3.34 5.86
CA SER A 70 15.52 4.47 6.80
C SER A 70 15.49 5.79 6.00
N PRO A 71 15.44 6.95 6.67
CA PRO A 71 15.62 8.23 5.99
C PRO A 71 16.91 8.35 5.19
N SER A 72 17.96 7.59 5.52
CA SER A 72 19.24 7.63 4.80
C SER A 72 19.30 6.67 3.62
N THR A 73 18.69 5.49 3.73
CA THR A 73 18.78 4.43 2.72
C THR A 73 17.41 3.83 2.46
N ILE A 74 16.93 3.83 1.21
CA ILE A 74 15.63 3.23 0.86
C ILE A 74 15.80 2.07 -0.11
N ASN A 75 15.17 0.94 0.21
CA ASN A 75 15.16 -0.22 -0.68
C ASN A 75 14.26 0.07 -1.90
N PRO A 76 14.82 0.12 -3.13
CA PRO A 76 14.03 0.42 -4.33
C PRO A 76 12.91 -0.59 -4.60
N PHE A 77 13.10 -1.84 -4.20
CA PHE A 77 12.09 -2.88 -4.38
C PHE A 77 10.92 -2.70 -3.39
N GLY A 78 11.19 -2.23 -2.17
CA GLY A 78 10.13 -1.92 -1.19
C GLY A 78 9.19 -0.83 -1.69
N LYS A 79 9.72 0.24 -2.32
CA LYS A 79 8.89 1.32 -2.86
C LYS A 79 8.13 0.90 -4.11
N ASP A 80 8.77 0.11 -4.97
CA ASP A 80 8.15 -0.40 -6.20
C ASP A 80 6.98 -1.34 -5.87
N LEU A 81 7.16 -2.20 -4.86
CA LEU A 81 6.10 -3.06 -4.37
C LEU A 81 4.96 -2.26 -3.72
N ALA A 82 5.28 -1.31 -2.82
CA ALA A 82 4.26 -0.49 -2.15
C ALA A 82 3.41 0.31 -3.15
N LYS A 83 4.05 0.97 -4.13
CA LYS A 83 3.32 1.72 -5.16
C LYS A 83 2.44 0.80 -6.00
N SER A 84 2.96 -0.37 -6.40
CA SER A 84 2.24 -1.31 -7.27
C SER A 84 1.08 -1.95 -6.53
N PHE A 85 1.22 -2.17 -5.22
CA PHE A 85 0.14 -2.63 -4.35
C PHE A 85 -1.01 -1.63 -4.26
N VAL A 86 -0.72 -0.36 -3.93
CA VAL A 86 -1.75 0.70 -3.90
C VAL A 86 -2.40 0.83 -5.28
N GLN A 87 -1.59 0.88 -6.33
CA GLN A 87 -2.06 1.00 -7.70
C GLN A 87 -2.93 -0.19 -8.12
N ALA A 88 -2.65 -1.42 -7.70
CA ALA A 88 -3.44 -2.59 -8.07
C ALA A 88 -4.79 -2.63 -7.34
N VAL A 89 -4.77 -2.47 -6.02
CA VAL A 89 -5.96 -2.72 -5.17
C VAL A 89 -6.96 -1.56 -5.17
N THR A 90 -6.50 -0.31 -5.35
CA THR A 90 -7.39 0.87 -5.31
C THR A 90 -8.56 0.71 -6.28
N HIS A 91 -9.76 1.13 -5.87
CA HIS A 91 -10.96 1.04 -6.72
C HIS A 91 -10.74 1.74 -8.07
N PRO A 92 -11.25 1.20 -9.20
CA PRO A 92 -11.14 1.85 -10.51
C PRO A 92 -11.49 3.34 -10.50
N ASP A 93 -12.63 3.71 -9.91
CA ASP A 93 -13.10 5.11 -9.76
C ASP A 93 -12.15 6.02 -8.95
N ASP A 94 -11.27 5.44 -8.13
CA ASP A 94 -10.35 6.18 -7.27
C ASP A 94 -8.92 6.25 -7.84
N LYS A 95 -8.62 5.57 -8.96
CA LYS A 95 -7.25 5.45 -9.51
C LYS A 95 -6.61 6.81 -9.79
N GLU A 96 -7.35 7.73 -10.40
CA GLU A 96 -6.85 9.07 -10.72
C GLU A 96 -6.51 9.85 -9.44
N ARG A 97 -7.38 9.80 -8.44
CA ARG A 97 -7.17 10.46 -7.15
C ARG A 97 -6.03 9.83 -6.33
N ALA A 98 -5.81 8.52 -6.49
CA ALA A 98 -4.70 7.82 -5.86
C ALA A 98 -3.36 8.00 -6.59
N ALA A 99 -3.34 8.60 -7.79
CA ALA A 99 -2.12 8.75 -8.59
C ALA A 99 -1.04 9.57 -7.86
N GLY A 100 -1.45 10.56 -7.05
CA GLY A 100 -0.54 11.32 -6.19
C GLY A 100 0.19 10.43 -5.18
N ILE A 101 -0.53 9.51 -4.52
CA ILE A 101 0.05 8.55 -3.56
C ILE A 101 1.05 7.63 -4.26
N VAL A 102 0.66 7.05 -5.40
CA VAL A 102 1.52 6.14 -6.20
C VAL A 102 2.79 6.85 -6.66
N THR A 103 2.66 8.08 -7.16
CA THR A 103 3.79 8.89 -7.62
C THR A 103 4.72 9.26 -6.48
N THR A 104 4.19 9.66 -5.32
CA THR A 104 4.98 10.00 -4.15
C THR A 104 5.75 8.79 -3.62
N LEU A 105 5.09 7.63 -3.45
CA LEU A 105 5.76 6.38 -3.05
C LEU A 105 6.91 6.02 -3.99
N TRP A 106 6.73 6.19 -5.30
CA TRP A 106 7.78 5.91 -6.28
C TRP A 106 9.00 6.84 -6.15
N ARG A 107 8.75 8.10 -5.82
CA ARG A 107 9.74 9.17 -5.74
C ARG A 107 10.42 9.26 -4.37
N VAL A 108 10.00 8.49 -3.37
CA VAL A 108 10.72 8.45 -2.10
C VAL A 108 12.15 7.98 -2.35
N THR A 109 13.10 8.78 -1.86
CA THR A 109 14.54 8.52 -1.90
C THR A 109 15.11 8.72 -0.51
N GLY A 110 16.12 7.94 -0.14
CA GLY A 110 16.92 8.21 1.05
C GLY A 110 17.75 9.48 0.86
N SER A 111 18.20 10.09 1.96
CA SER A 111 19.12 11.24 1.91
C SER A 111 20.45 10.90 1.25
N ASP A 112 20.83 9.62 1.17
CA ASP A 112 22.02 9.16 0.45
C ASP A 112 21.72 8.81 -1.03
N ASP A 113 20.43 8.72 -1.40
CA ASP A 113 19.94 8.40 -2.76
C ASP A 113 19.57 9.67 -3.57
N ILE A 114 20.19 10.82 -3.25
CA ILE A 114 19.86 12.14 -3.82
C ILE A 114 19.84 12.08 -5.35
N ILE A 115 18.66 12.23 -5.94
CA ILE A 115 18.39 13.05 -7.14
C ILE A 115 16.88 13.35 -7.18
N VAL A 116 16.56 14.65 -7.13
CA VAL A 116 15.26 15.31 -7.26
C VAL A 116 14.39 15.36 -5.99
N ARG A 117 14.74 16.28 -5.08
CA ARG A 117 13.72 17.10 -4.42
C ARG A 117 12.81 17.67 -5.51
N ILE A 118 11.52 17.46 -5.37
CA ILE A 118 10.47 17.99 -6.24
C ILE A 118 10.76 19.49 -6.43
N ARG A 119 11.26 19.86 -7.61
CA ARG A 119 11.00 21.19 -8.13
C ARG A 119 9.49 21.20 -8.29
N GLY A 120 8.82 21.89 -7.38
CA GLY A 120 7.42 22.22 -7.54
C GLY A 120 7.24 22.77 -8.94
N SER A 121 6.36 22.16 -9.72
CA SER A 121 5.53 23.00 -10.57
C SER A 121 4.81 23.93 -9.61
N ASP A 122 4.95 25.24 -9.81
CA ASP A 122 4.41 26.35 -9.00
C ASP A 122 2.87 26.37 -8.87
N GLU A 123 2.20 25.22 -9.04
CA GLU A 123 0.74 25.07 -9.14
C GLU A 123 0.18 23.98 -8.20
N THR A 124 0.99 23.34 -7.36
CA THR A 124 0.46 22.36 -6.39
C THR A 124 -0.09 23.11 -5.19
N GLU A 125 -1.40 23.00 -4.93
CA GLU A 125 -2.04 23.61 -3.76
C GLU A 125 -1.29 23.20 -2.48
N PRO A 126 -1.01 24.13 -1.54
CA PRO A 126 -0.21 23.86 -0.35
C PRO A 126 -0.69 22.65 0.47
N GLU A 127 -2.01 22.46 0.56
CA GLU A 127 -2.63 21.32 1.25
C GLU A 127 -2.27 19.97 0.62
N VAL A 128 -2.12 19.92 -0.71
CA VAL A 128 -1.69 18.72 -1.43
C VAL A 128 -0.22 18.44 -1.16
N SER A 129 0.62 19.49 -1.07
CA SER A 129 2.04 19.33 -0.75
C SER A 129 2.25 18.79 0.67
N GLU A 130 1.65 19.43 1.68
CA GLU A 130 1.79 19.01 3.08
C GLU A 130 1.27 17.58 3.30
N PHE A 131 0.19 17.22 2.62
CA PHE A 131 -0.36 15.88 2.62
C PHE A 131 0.62 14.84 2.05
N LEU A 132 1.30 15.14 0.94
CA LEU A 132 2.29 14.24 0.34
C LEU A 132 3.60 14.20 1.14
N ASP A 133 3.97 15.28 1.82
CA ASP A 133 5.13 15.31 2.73
C ASP A 133 4.92 14.36 3.91
N ASN A 134 3.72 14.37 4.51
CA ASN A 134 3.37 13.41 5.56
C ASN A 134 3.50 11.94 5.08
N LEU A 135 3.03 11.63 3.87
CA LEU A 135 3.20 10.31 3.27
C LEU A 135 4.68 9.90 3.18
N VAL A 136 5.56 10.83 2.77
CA VAL A 136 7.00 10.59 2.72
C VAL A 136 7.53 10.31 4.12
N GLU A 137 7.20 11.14 5.11
CA GLU A 137 7.64 10.96 6.50
C GLU A 137 7.24 9.60 7.08
N VAL A 138 6.01 9.16 6.81
CA VAL A 138 5.55 7.84 7.27
C VAL A 138 6.30 6.72 6.57
N TYR A 139 6.51 6.81 5.26
CA TYR A 139 7.28 5.80 4.53
C TYR A 139 8.75 5.74 5.00
N LEU A 140 9.34 6.90 5.30
CA LEU A 140 10.69 7.02 5.88
C LEU A 140 10.74 6.64 7.36
N GLY A 141 9.61 6.42 8.01
CA GLY A 141 9.53 6.01 9.41
C GLY A 141 9.79 7.14 10.41
N THR A 142 9.64 8.40 9.99
CA THR A 142 9.73 9.59 10.85
C THR A 142 8.37 10.06 11.34
N ALA A 143 7.28 9.55 10.76
CA ALA A 143 5.92 9.71 11.24
C ALA A 143 5.23 8.34 11.37
N ASP A 144 4.18 8.26 12.19
CA ASP A 144 3.55 6.98 12.53
C ASP A 144 2.49 6.54 11.51
N GLU A 145 1.70 7.47 10.99
CA GLU A 145 0.52 7.16 10.18
C GLU A 145 0.20 8.24 9.14
N PHE A 146 -0.23 7.76 7.98
CA PHE A 146 -0.85 8.52 6.90
C PHE A 146 -2.18 7.85 6.54
N GLU A 147 -3.23 8.65 6.34
CA GLU A 147 -4.52 8.17 5.84
C GLU A 147 -5.09 9.13 4.79
N LYS A 148 -5.64 8.56 3.72
CA LYS A 148 -6.41 9.28 2.72
C LYS A 148 -7.70 8.56 2.41
N LYS A 149 -8.80 9.23 2.71
CA LYS A 149 -10.13 8.84 2.22
C LYS A 149 -10.29 9.37 0.80
N LEU A 150 -10.60 8.46 -0.12
CA LEU A 150 -11.01 8.73 -1.48
C LEU A 150 -12.54 8.58 -1.56
N SER A 151 -13.09 8.33 -2.75
CA SER A 151 -14.56 8.22 -2.88
C SER A 151 -15.10 6.83 -2.58
N ARG A 152 -14.36 5.78 -2.91
CA ARG A 152 -14.75 4.38 -2.71
C ARG A 152 -13.81 3.64 -1.77
N THR A 153 -12.65 4.21 -1.49
CA THR A 153 -11.58 3.55 -0.74
C THR A 153 -10.89 4.46 0.25
N VAL A 154 -10.29 3.84 1.26
CA VAL A 154 -9.33 4.48 2.16
C VAL A 154 -7.98 3.84 1.94
N VAL A 155 -6.97 4.67 1.67
CA VAL A 155 -5.57 4.24 1.65
C VAL A 155 -4.93 4.69 2.96
N SER A 156 -4.33 3.77 3.70
CA SER A 156 -3.60 4.07 4.92
C SER A 156 -2.23 3.44 4.90
N ILE A 157 -1.25 4.15 5.45
CA ILE A 157 0.13 3.67 5.60
C ILE A 157 0.53 3.93 7.05
N ARG A 158 1.06 2.90 7.73
CA ARG A 158 1.32 2.95 9.17
C ARG A 158 2.62 2.25 9.52
N ASN A 159 3.40 2.83 10.41
CA ASN A 159 4.48 2.13 11.10
C ASN A 159 3.91 1.43 12.33
N ILE A 160 3.94 0.10 12.34
CA ILE A 160 3.35 -0.72 13.40
C ILE A 160 4.35 -1.71 13.97
N VAL A 161 4.04 -2.24 15.15
CA VAL A 161 4.69 -3.46 15.66
C VAL A 161 3.74 -4.63 15.48
N SER A 162 4.15 -5.62 14.68
CA SER A 162 3.37 -6.83 14.43
C SER A 162 4.24 -8.05 14.72
N LEU A 163 3.75 -8.93 15.61
CA LEU A 163 4.47 -10.13 16.07
C LEU A 163 5.90 -9.81 16.58
N GLY A 164 6.05 -8.69 17.28
CA GLY A 164 7.33 -8.23 17.83
C GLY A 164 8.30 -7.61 16.81
N ARG A 165 7.90 -7.46 15.54
CA ARG A 165 8.72 -6.81 14.49
C ARG A 165 8.15 -5.45 14.11
N LYS A 166 9.03 -4.49 13.82
CA LYS A 166 8.64 -3.21 13.22
C LYS A 166 8.27 -3.43 11.76
N ARG A 167 7.08 -3.01 11.35
CA ARG A 167 6.56 -3.19 9.99
C ARG A 167 6.03 -1.88 9.46
N LEU A 168 6.23 -1.66 8.17
CA LEU A 168 5.44 -0.70 7.40
C LEU A 168 4.20 -1.44 6.87
N GLN A 169 3.03 -1.04 7.32
CA GLN A 169 1.75 -1.53 6.82
C GLN A 169 1.24 -0.56 5.75
N VAL A 170 0.90 -1.07 4.58
CA VAL A 170 0.15 -0.37 3.53
C VAL A 170 -1.19 -1.06 3.40
N GLU A 171 -2.28 -0.32 3.58
CA GLU A 171 -3.63 -0.86 3.57
C GLU A 171 -4.53 -0.08 2.63
N VAL A 172 -5.34 -0.81 1.86
CA VAL A 172 -6.41 -0.26 1.02
C VAL A 172 -7.70 -0.96 1.39
N ALA A 173 -8.68 -0.20 1.88
CA ALA A 173 -9.97 -0.73 2.32
C ALA A 173 -11.12 -0.06 1.57
N ALA A 174 -12.19 -0.81 1.29
CA ALA A 174 -13.42 -0.27 0.76
C ALA A 174 -14.10 0.61 1.81
N ILE A 175 -14.64 1.76 1.38
CA ILE A 175 -15.57 2.52 2.20
C ILE A 175 -16.92 1.80 2.12
N PRO A 176 -17.54 1.42 3.25
CA PRO A 176 -18.89 0.88 3.24
C PRO A 176 -19.83 1.89 2.56
N GLU A 177 -20.67 1.45 1.63
CA GLU A 177 -21.75 2.31 1.15
C GLU A 177 -22.67 2.57 2.35
N THR A 178 -22.61 3.79 2.91
CA THR A 178 -23.61 4.21 3.89
C THR A 178 -24.92 4.29 3.13
N GLU A 179 -25.88 3.41 3.44
CA GLU A 179 -27.23 3.48 2.89
C GLU A 179 -27.76 4.91 3.09
N SER A 180 -27.97 5.61 1.97
CA SER A 180 -28.47 6.98 1.92
C SER A 180 -29.99 6.98 1.90
#